data_AF-A0A6J4L8N1-F1
#
_entry.id   AF-A0A6J4L8N1-F1
#
_cell.length_a   1.000
_cell.length_b   1.000
_cell.length_c   1.000
_cell.angle_alpha   90.00
_cell.angle_beta   90.00
_cell.angle_gamma   90.00
#
_symmetry.space_group_name_H-M   'P 1'
#
loop_
_entity.id
_entity.type
_entity.pdbx_description
1 polymer ?
#
loop_
_entity_poly.entity_id
_entity_poly.type
_entity_poly.pdbx_seq_one_letter_code
_entity_poly.pdbx_strand_id
1 'polypeptide(L)'
;MAPFPVPSSVPSEAAPTSALRRTVLSVLLLLVALAVALLPDRAAPLSGTTEAAAKRVGGARPVLAGPGYAFATVLDGRPVRWNPCEPVRWTVNPAGAPQGGMEVLRDAVARIAATSGTQWVYVGPTTTQPTGAVLPRAAQASYPPVLLGWTDTSSDLLRDQPAGVLAMTRTAWFGVQRSDGSKVAATRAAVIAFDRSDRLPLRGPVSWEAVALHELGHTMGLAHVGDRRQLMASVLPRSADRLQHGDRAGLRRVGRPAGCVHVP
;
A
#
# COMPACT_ATOMS: atom_id res chain seq x y z
N MET A 1 -27.14 66.55 82.52
CA MET A 1 -28.14 65.53 82.92
C MET A 1 -28.17 64.46 81.84
N ALA A 2 -27.86 63.21 82.20
CA ALA A 2 -28.12 62.02 81.38
C ALA A 2 -29.64 61.65 81.44
N PRO A 3 -30.14 60.51 80.93
CA PRO A 3 -29.87 59.68 79.72
C PRO A 3 -31.21 59.35 78.97
N PHE A 4 -31.32 58.64 77.81
CA PHE A 4 -31.36 57.17 77.58
C PHE A 4 -31.97 56.87 76.15
N PRO A 5 -31.94 55.63 75.59
CA PRO A 5 -31.50 55.36 74.19
C PRO A 5 -32.39 54.43 73.30
N VAL A 6 -31.82 54.07 72.13
CA VAL A 6 -32.01 52.94 71.14
C VAL A 6 -33.28 52.90 70.23
N PRO A 7 -33.27 52.25 69.02
CA PRO A 7 -32.20 51.52 68.29
C PRO A 7 -32.07 51.67 66.73
N SER A 8 -30.91 51.20 66.25
CA SER A 8 -30.55 50.42 65.04
C SER A 8 -31.11 50.72 63.63
N SER A 9 -30.21 51.00 62.68
CA SER A 9 -29.87 50.15 61.52
C SER A 9 -28.87 50.84 60.57
N VAL A 10 -27.89 50.08 60.05
CA VAL A 10 -26.85 50.56 59.12
C VAL A 10 -27.06 49.85 57.78
N PRO A 11 -26.99 50.54 56.62
CA PRO A 11 -26.79 49.90 55.32
C PRO A 11 -25.31 49.93 54.88
N SER A 12 -24.94 48.85 54.20
CA SER A 12 -23.62 48.51 53.67
C SER A 12 -23.18 49.41 52.50
N GLU A 13 -21.89 49.75 52.51
CA GLU A 13 -21.14 50.43 51.45
C GLU A 13 -20.91 49.48 50.25
N ALA A 14 -20.99 50.01 49.02
CA ALA A 14 -20.77 49.27 47.77
C ALA A 14 -19.46 49.75 47.08
N ALA A 15 -18.64 48.79 46.63
CA ALA A 15 -17.38 49.01 45.93
C ALA A 15 -17.53 48.99 44.38
N PRO A 16 -16.53 49.50 43.61
CA PRO A 16 -16.74 49.99 42.24
C PRO A 16 -16.56 48.95 41.11
N THR A 17 -16.98 49.39 39.92
CA THR A 17 -17.26 48.66 38.67
C THR A 17 -16.05 48.20 37.85
N SER A 18 -16.10 46.98 37.30
CA SER A 18 -15.08 46.33 36.45
C SER A 18 -15.52 46.19 34.97
N ALA A 19 -15.67 47.30 34.25
CA ALA A 19 -16.26 47.27 32.90
C ALA A 19 -15.27 47.13 31.71
N LEU A 20 -13.96 47.32 31.86
CA LEU A 20 -13.05 47.40 30.69
C LEU A 20 -12.34 46.10 30.25
N ARG A 21 -12.41 45.00 31.01
CA ARG A 21 -11.66 43.76 30.67
C ARG A 21 -12.39 42.78 29.74
N ARG A 22 -13.68 42.99 29.44
CA ARG A 22 -14.50 42.01 28.71
C ARG A 22 -14.48 42.16 27.18
N THR A 23 -14.15 43.33 26.65
CA THR A 23 -14.26 43.60 25.19
C THR A 23 -13.08 43.03 24.39
N VAL A 24 -11.87 43.02 24.96
CA VAL A 24 -10.65 42.51 24.28
C VAL A 24 -10.66 40.98 24.14
N LEU A 25 -11.19 40.26 25.14
CA LEU A 25 -11.29 38.79 25.09
C LEU A 25 -12.24 38.31 23.99
N SER A 26 -13.37 39.00 23.81
CA SER A 26 -14.40 38.64 22.83
C SER A 26 -13.91 38.80 21.38
N VAL A 27 -13.12 39.84 21.10
CA VAL A 27 -12.53 40.05 19.76
C VAL A 27 -11.46 38.99 19.46
N LEU A 28 -10.65 38.62 20.44
CA LEU A 28 -9.63 37.57 20.28
C LEU A 28 -10.27 36.18 20.06
N LEU A 29 -11.34 35.87 20.80
CA LEU A 29 -12.12 34.63 20.63
C LEU A 29 -12.82 34.56 19.27
N LEU A 30 -13.32 35.68 18.75
CA LEU A 30 -13.90 35.74 17.40
C LEU A 30 -12.85 35.55 16.31
N LEU A 31 -11.65 36.13 16.47
CA LEU A 31 -10.54 35.97 15.53
C LEU A 31 -9.95 34.56 15.55
N VAL A 32 -9.87 33.91 16.72
CA VAL A 32 -9.47 32.49 16.84
C VAL A 32 -10.55 31.57 16.26
N ALA A 33 -11.83 31.83 16.53
CA ALA A 33 -12.93 31.05 15.95
C ALA A 33 -13.00 31.21 14.41
N LEU A 34 -12.74 32.40 13.88
CA LEU A 34 -12.67 32.65 12.43
C LEU A 34 -11.41 32.02 11.81
N ALA A 35 -10.27 32.01 12.52
CA ALA A 35 -9.04 31.34 12.06
C ALA A 35 -9.17 29.81 12.07
N VAL A 36 -9.93 29.21 13.00
CA VAL A 36 -10.25 27.78 13.00
C VAL A 36 -11.22 27.41 11.86
N ALA A 37 -12.14 28.32 11.50
CA ALA A 37 -13.06 28.14 10.36
C ALA A 37 -12.40 28.33 8.98
N LEU A 38 -11.14 28.81 8.94
CA LEU A 38 -10.33 28.98 7.73
C LEU A 38 -9.23 27.91 7.60
N LEU A 39 -9.24 26.87 8.45
CA LEU A 39 -8.39 25.71 8.22
C LEU A 39 -8.85 25.04 6.91
N PRO A 40 -7.95 24.84 5.93
CA PRO A 40 -8.31 24.13 4.71
C PRO A 40 -8.82 22.74 5.09
N ASP A 41 -9.94 22.32 4.50
CA ASP A 41 -10.48 20.96 4.62
C ASP A 41 -9.35 19.97 4.37
N ARG A 42 -8.86 19.33 5.44
CA ARG A 42 -7.77 18.38 5.33
C ARG A 42 -8.31 17.09 4.76
N ALA A 43 -7.78 16.69 3.61
CA ALA A 43 -8.06 15.39 3.02
C ALA A 43 -7.79 14.27 4.05
N ALA A 44 -8.73 13.34 4.21
CA ALA A 44 -8.61 12.26 5.19
C ALA A 44 -7.66 11.17 4.67
N PRO A 45 -6.71 10.69 5.48
CA PRO A 45 -5.76 9.67 5.02
C PRO A 45 -6.44 8.32 4.78
N LEU A 46 -6.00 7.63 3.73
CA LEU A 46 -6.39 6.25 3.41
C LEU A 46 -5.14 5.36 3.39
N SER A 47 -5.30 4.11 3.83
CA SER A 47 -4.25 3.11 3.72
C SER A 47 -4.83 1.71 3.64
N GLY A 48 -4.04 0.78 3.14
CA GLY A 48 -4.37 -0.63 3.15
C GLY A 48 -3.20 -1.51 2.74
N THR A 49 -3.38 -2.81 2.94
CA THR A 49 -2.44 -3.82 2.45
C THR A 49 -3.19 -4.86 1.63
N THR A 50 -2.52 -5.42 0.62
CA THR A 50 -3.02 -6.57 -0.13
C THR A 50 -2.09 -7.74 0.07
N GLU A 51 -2.63 -8.95 0.00
CA GLU A 51 -1.89 -10.20 0.13
C GLU A 51 -2.32 -11.16 -0.97
N ALA A 52 -1.36 -11.83 -1.62
CA ALA A 52 -1.63 -12.80 -2.67
C ALA A 52 -0.52 -13.86 -2.73
N ALA A 53 -0.91 -15.13 -2.77
CA ALA A 53 0.01 -16.27 -2.80
C ALA A 53 -0.03 -17.00 -4.15
N ALA A 54 1.11 -17.21 -4.80
CA ALA A 54 1.21 -18.19 -5.88
C ALA A 54 1.15 -19.60 -5.31
N LYS A 55 0.20 -20.41 -5.79
CA LYS A 55 0.13 -21.82 -5.44
C LYS A 55 0.53 -22.72 -6.60
N ARG A 56 1.15 -23.86 -6.26
CA ARG A 56 0.97 -25.09 -7.03
C ARG A 56 -0.42 -25.65 -6.72
N VAL A 57 -1.43 -25.16 -7.45
CA VAL A 57 -2.79 -25.74 -7.55
C VAL A 57 -3.81 -25.42 -6.42
N GLY A 58 -4.97 -24.82 -6.77
CA GLY A 58 -6.13 -24.36 -5.95
C GLY A 58 -6.42 -22.84 -6.06
N GLY A 59 -7.69 -22.35 -6.01
CA GLY A 59 -8.00 -20.93 -6.32
C GLY A 59 -9.23 -20.25 -5.71
N ALA A 60 -9.21 -18.90 -5.77
CA ALA A 60 -10.23 -17.96 -5.29
C ALA A 60 -10.56 -16.83 -6.32
N ARG A 61 -11.65 -16.07 -6.10
CA ARG A 61 -12.29 -15.13 -7.07
C ARG A 61 -12.00 -13.63 -6.78
N PRO A 62 -11.85 -12.76 -7.81
CA PRO A 62 -11.54 -11.32 -7.67
C PRO A 62 -12.72 -10.32 -7.80
N VAL A 63 -12.46 -9.01 -7.54
CA VAL A 63 -13.46 -7.93 -7.30
C VAL A 63 -13.73 -6.96 -8.48
N LEU A 64 -12.74 -6.58 -9.31
CA LEU A 64 -12.99 -5.97 -10.64
C LEU A 64 -12.15 -6.70 -11.68
N ALA A 65 -12.78 -7.09 -12.80
CA ALA A 65 -12.17 -7.98 -13.77
C ALA A 65 -12.51 -7.62 -15.22
N GLY A 66 -11.62 -8.00 -16.13
CA GLY A 66 -11.88 -8.12 -17.56
C GLY A 66 -11.45 -9.50 -18.08
N PRO A 67 -11.46 -9.73 -19.40
CA PRO A 67 -11.06 -11.03 -19.96
C PRO A 67 -9.59 -11.37 -19.61
N GLY A 68 -9.41 -12.23 -18.61
CA GLY A 68 -8.11 -12.74 -18.18
C GLY A 68 -7.29 -11.81 -17.27
N TYR A 69 -7.87 -10.75 -16.68
CA TYR A 69 -7.20 -9.98 -15.63
C TYR A 69 -8.20 -9.49 -14.58
N ALA A 70 -7.71 -9.20 -13.38
CA ALA A 70 -8.45 -8.54 -12.32
C ALA A 70 -7.53 -7.70 -11.43
N PHE A 71 -8.10 -6.88 -10.55
CA PHE A 71 -7.36 -5.97 -9.66
C PHE A 71 -7.60 -6.27 -8.19
N ALA A 72 -6.53 -6.21 -7.39
CA ALA A 72 -6.54 -6.58 -5.98
C ALA A 72 -7.24 -5.53 -5.10
N THR A 73 -7.12 -4.25 -5.46
CA THR A 73 -7.79 -3.16 -4.77
C THR A 73 -8.24 -2.12 -5.78
N VAL A 74 -9.45 -1.61 -5.57
CA VAL A 74 -10.07 -0.61 -6.42
C VAL A 74 -10.65 0.47 -5.53
N LEU A 75 -10.31 1.72 -5.82
CA LEU A 75 -10.90 2.90 -5.20
C LEU A 75 -11.54 3.74 -6.30
N ASP A 76 -12.79 4.14 -6.12
CA ASP A 76 -13.56 4.96 -7.06
C ASP A 76 -13.49 4.45 -8.50
N GLY A 77 -13.66 3.14 -8.67
CA GLY A 77 -13.64 2.47 -9.97
C GLY A 77 -12.26 2.37 -10.62
N ARG A 78 -11.18 2.79 -9.95
CA ARG A 78 -9.80 2.75 -10.45
C ARG A 78 -8.94 1.77 -9.63
N PRO A 79 -8.10 0.95 -10.27
CA PRO A 79 -7.20 0.07 -9.54
C PRO A 79 -6.13 0.88 -8.80
N VAL A 80 -5.85 0.48 -7.56
CA VAL A 80 -4.68 0.95 -6.82
C VAL A 80 -3.43 0.34 -7.47
N ARG A 81 -2.44 1.19 -7.77
CA ARG A 81 -1.25 0.84 -8.55
C ARG A 81 -0.08 1.73 -8.18
N TRP A 82 1.12 1.37 -8.61
CA TRP A 82 2.29 2.27 -8.58
C TRP A 82 2.05 3.53 -9.43
N ASN A 83 2.71 4.64 -9.09
CA ASN A 83 2.83 5.75 -10.03
C ASN A 83 3.79 5.34 -11.17
N PRO A 84 3.33 5.10 -12.41
CA PRO A 84 4.19 4.59 -13.47
C PRO A 84 5.17 5.64 -14.01
N CYS A 85 5.06 6.89 -13.56
CA CYS A 85 5.93 7.99 -13.94
C CYS A 85 7.12 8.18 -12.99
N GLU A 86 7.17 7.41 -11.90
CA GLU A 86 8.29 7.36 -10.96
C GLU A 86 8.97 5.98 -11.04
N PRO A 87 10.31 5.91 -10.88
CA PRO A 87 10.98 4.63 -10.83
C PRO A 87 10.60 3.81 -9.59
N VAL A 88 10.23 2.55 -9.80
CA VAL A 88 10.04 1.57 -8.72
C VAL A 88 11.43 1.03 -8.33
N ARG A 89 11.86 1.33 -7.11
CA ARG A 89 13.11 0.80 -6.57
C ARG A 89 12.89 -0.63 -6.09
N TRP A 90 13.84 -1.53 -6.35
CA TRP A 90 13.77 -2.92 -5.87
C TRP A 90 15.12 -3.44 -5.39
N THR A 91 15.08 -4.33 -4.42
CA THR A 91 16.24 -4.97 -3.78
C THR A 91 15.98 -6.46 -3.60
N VAL A 92 17.04 -7.23 -3.39
CA VAL A 92 16.97 -8.68 -3.23
C VAL A 92 17.76 -9.08 -2.00
N ASN A 93 17.16 -9.91 -1.15
CA ASN A 93 17.94 -10.74 -0.23
C ASN A 93 18.34 -12.04 -0.95
N PRO A 94 19.63 -12.22 -1.30
CA PRO A 94 20.06 -13.38 -2.08
C PRO A 94 20.22 -14.64 -1.22
N ALA A 95 20.13 -14.53 0.12
CA ALA A 95 20.28 -15.68 1.00
C ALA A 95 19.20 -16.73 0.69
N GLY A 96 19.63 -17.98 0.47
CA GLY A 96 18.73 -19.08 0.14
C GLY A 96 18.21 -19.11 -1.30
N ALA A 97 18.63 -18.17 -2.16
CA ALA A 97 18.28 -18.20 -3.58
C ALA A 97 18.93 -19.41 -4.28
N PRO A 98 18.26 -20.04 -5.25
CA PRO A 98 18.90 -21.02 -6.12
C PRO A 98 20.02 -20.36 -6.94
N GLN A 99 21.03 -21.14 -7.34
CA GLN A 99 22.00 -20.68 -8.33
C GLN A 99 21.26 -20.24 -9.60
N GLY A 100 21.55 -19.05 -10.11
CA GLY A 100 20.83 -18.47 -11.25
C GLY A 100 19.54 -17.70 -10.88
N GLY A 101 19.17 -17.65 -9.59
CA GLY A 101 17.93 -17.02 -9.13
C GLY A 101 17.92 -15.50 -9.34
N MET A 102 19.07 -14.82 -9.21
CA MET A 102 19.15 -13.38 -9.42
C MET A 102 18.92 -13.00 -10.88
N GLU A 103 19.46 -13.78 -11.81
CA GLU A 103 19.26 -13.60 -13.25
C GLU A 103 17.77 -13.74 -13.60
N VAL A 104 17.11 -14.76 -13.04
CA VAL A 104 15.66 -14.95 -13.20
C VAL A 104 14.85 -13.76 -12.69
N LEU A 105 15.19 -13.21 -11.52
CA LEU A 105 14.50 -12.02 -10.99
C LEU A 105 14.72 -10.79 -11.87
N ARG A 106 15.94 -10.57 -12.37
CA ARG A 106 16.23 -9.46 -13.29
C ARG A 106 15.41 -9.57 -14.57
N ASP A 107 15.36 -10.76 -15.17
CA ASP A 107 14.58 -11.02 -16.38
C ASP A 107 13.08 -10.79 -16.15
N ALA A 108 12.55 -11.28 -15.02
CA ALA A 108 11.14 -11.10 -14.66
C ALA A 108 10.78 -9.62 -14.43
N VAL A 109 11.61 -8.88 -13.69
CA VAL A 109 11.43 -7.43 -13.49
C VAL A 109 11.49 -6.69 -14.82
N ALA A 110 12.44 -7.02 -15.70
CA ALA A 110 12.54 -6.41 -17.03
C ALA A 110 11.27 -6.67 -17.87
N ARG A 111 10.71 -7.88 -17.82
CA ARG A 111 9.47 -8.24 -18.52
C ARG A 111 8.26 -7.44 -18.02
N ILE A 112 8.17 -7.23 -16.70
CA ILE A 112 7.11 -6.45 -16.06
C ILE A 112 7.25 -4.97 -16.42
N ALA A 113 8.46 -4.43 -16.33
CA ALA A 113 8.78 -3.06 -16.73
C ALA A 113 8.38 -2.81 -18.19
N ALA A 114 8.82 -3.67 -19.11
CA ALA A 114 8.50 -3.56 -20.54
C ALA A 114 6.98 -3.64 -20.83
N THR A 115 6.27 -4.54 -20.14
CA THR A 115 4.83 -4.75 -20.39
C THR A 115 3.96 -3.63 -19.83
N SER A 116 4.32 -3.10 -18.66
CA SER A 116 3.59 -2.03 -17.98
C SER A 116 4.06 -0.63 -18.39
N GLY A 117 5.22 -0.50 -19.01
CA GLY A 117 5.86 0.79 -19.31
C GLY A 117 6.41 1.49 -18.06
N THR A 118 6.60 0.78 -16.95
CA THR A 118 7.19 1.31 -15.72
C THR A 118 8.72 1.22 -15.76
N GLN A 119 9.38 2.03 -14.94
CA GLN A 119 10.83 1.97 -14.74
C GLN A 119 11.14 1.26 -13.42
N TRP A 120 12.11 0.34 -13.43
CA TRP A 120 12.54 -0.40 -12.25
C TRP A 120 14.04 -0.24 -12.03
N VAL A 121 14.44 0.15 -10.82
CA VAL A 121 15.84 0.43 -10.48
C VAL A 121 16.29 -0.54 -9.39
N TYR A 122 17.27 -1.38 -9.71
CA TYR A 122 17.88 -2.27 -8.72
C TYR A 122 18.82 -1.47 -7.81
N VAL A 123 18.59 -1.51 -6.50
CA VAL A 123 19.33 -0.70 -5.52
C VAL A 123 20.39 -1.49 -4.75
N GLY A 124 20.77 -2.67 -5.26
CA GLY A 124 21.73 -3.56 -4.62
C GLY A 124 21.07 -4.64 -3.76
N PRO A 125 21.88 -5.59 -3.25
CA PRO A 125 21.40 -6.64 -2.36
C PRO A 125 21.12 -6.09 -0.97
N THR A 126 20.37 -6.86 -0.18
CA THR A 126 20.14 -6.59 1.25
C THR A 126 20.25 -7.89 2.04
N THR A 127 20.42 -7.77 3.36
CA THR A 127 20.29 -8.90 4.31
C THR A 127 18.91 -8.93 4.97
N THR A 128 18.03 -7.97 4.68
CA THR A 128 16.66 -7.90 5.22
C THR A 128 15.87 -9.15 4.84
N GLN A 129 15.31 -9.84 5.83
CA GLN A 129 14.44 -10.98 5.59
C GLN A 129 13.09 -10.51 4.99
N PRO A 130 12.54 -11.20 3.96
CA PRO A 130 11.26 -10.82 3.38
C PRO A 130 10.10 -11.21 4.32
N THR A 131 9.71 -10.28 5.19
CA THR A 131 8.59 -10.39 6.13
C THR A 131 7.60 -9.25 5.93
N GLY A 132 6.39 -9.36 6.46
CA GLY A 132 5.40 -8.27 6.44
C GLY A 132 5.87 -7.00 7.17
N ALA A 133 6.83 -7.13 8.09
CA ALA A 133 7.38 -6.01 8.86
C ALA A 133 8.14 -4.97 8.02
N VAL A 134 8.57 -5.33 6.80
CA VAL A 134 9.22 -4.38 5.89
C VAL A 134 8.23 -3.38 5.29
N LEU A 135 6.93 -3.69 5.35
CA LEU A 135 5.91 -2.79 4.82
C LEU A 135 5.66 -1.62 5.81
N PRO A 136 5.61 -0.38 5.30
CA PRO A 136 5.21 0.77 6.09
C PRO A 136 3.77 0.60 6.61
N ARG A 137 3.50 1.08 7.83
CA ARG A 137 2.15 1.07 8.43
C ARG A 137 1.41 2.41 8.32
N ALA A 138 2.12 3.46 7.93
CA ALA A 138 1.61 4.81 7.74
C ALA A 138 2.31 5.45 6.53
N ALA A 139 1.75 6.53 6.01
CA ALA A 139 2.37 7.30 4.95
C ALA A 139 3.72 7.89 5.43
N GLN A 140 4.72 7.88 4.57
CA GLN A 140 6.09 8.30 4.89
C GLN A 140 6.64 9.23 3.80
N ALA A 141 7.65 10.03 4.15
CA ALA A 141 8.37 10.87 3.21
C ALA A 141 9.17 10.07 2.17
N SER A 142 9.59 8.85 2.54
CA SER A 142 10.25 7.91 1.65
C SER A 142 9.77 6.49 1.97
N TYR A 143 9.65 5.65 0.95
CA TYR A 143 9.19 4.28 1.09
C TYR A 143 10.32 3.29 0.80
N PRO A 144 10.31 2.11 1.43
CA PRO A 144 11.30 1.07 1.15
C PRO A 144 11.17 0.58 -0.30
N PRO A 145 12.28 0.12 -0.91
CA PRO A 145 12.22 -0.55 -2.21
C PRO A 145 11.38 -1.83 -2.11
N VAL A 146 10.88 -2.31 -3.25
CA VAL A 146 10.29 -3.64 -3.36
C VAL A 146 11.33 -4.67 -2.94
N LEU A 147 11.05 -5.45 -1.90
CA LEU A 147 11.95 -6.49 -1.39
C LEU A 147 11.57 -7.85 -1.96
N LEU A 148 12.52 -8.53 -2.59
CA LEU A 148 12.37 -9.91 -3.04
C LEU A 148 13.36 -10.81 -2.29
N GLY A 149 12.99 -12.04 -1.97
CA GLY A 149 13.95 -12.99 -1.41
C GLY A 149 13.40 -14.38 -1.21
N TRP A 150 14.31 -15.35 -1.15
CA TRP A 150 13.99 -16.73 -0.81
C TRP A 150 14.08 -16.92 0.70
N THR A 151 13.03 -17.47 1.30
CA THR A 151 12.93 -17.69 2.75
C THR A 151 12.14 -18.97 3.02
N ASP A 152 11.82 -19.24 4.27
CA ASP A 152 11.01 -20.39 4.69
C ASP A 152 10.00 -19.92 5.75
N THR A 153 9.48 -20.84 6.57
CA THR A 153 8.51 -20.55 7.64
C THR A 153 9.05 -19.63 8.75
N SER A 154 10.35 -19.28 8.72
CA SER A 154 10.87 -18.18 9.53
C SER A 154 10.26 -16.83 9.15
N SER A 155 9.78 -16.64 7.91
CA SER A 155 9.01 -15.47 7.52
C SER A 155 7.53 -15.60 7.89
N ASP A 156 6.93 -14.53 8.43
CA ASP A 156 5.49 -14.43 8.68
C ASP A 156 4.64 -14.52 7.41
N LEU A 157 5.24 -14.31 6.23
CA LEU A 157 4.55 -14.46 4.95
C LEU A 157 4.31 -15.93 4.57
N LEU A 158 5.10 -16.85 5.13
CA LEU A 158 5.05 -18.29 4.82
C LEU A 158 4.66 -19.16 6.02
N ARG A 159 4.82 -18.68 7.26
CA ARG A 159 4.73 -19.46 8.51
C ARG A 159 3.45 -20.27 8.69
N ASP A 160 2.34 -19.86 8.10
CA ASP A 160 1.03 -20.53 8.26
C ASP A 160 0.33 -20.76 6.91
N GLN A 161 1.09 -20.73 5.81
CA GLN A 161 0.52 -20.91 4.48
C GLN A 161 0.18 -22.39 4.22
N PRO A 162 -0.91 -22.68 3.47
CA PRO A 162 -1.20 -24.04 3.06
C PRO A 162 -0.05 -24.66 2.25
N ALA A 163 0.10 -25.98 2.35
CA ALA A 163 1.09 -26.70 1.55
C ALA A 163 0.95 -26.41 0.05
N GLY A 164 2.09 -26.22 -0.61
CA GLY A 164 2.19 -25.93 -2.04
C GLY A 164 2.09 -24.46 -2.44
N VAL A 165 2.04 -23.52 -1.49
CA VAL A 165 2.34 -22.11 -1.75
C VAL A 165 3.82 -21.97 -2.09
N LEU A 166 4.12 -21.33 -3.22
CA LEU A 166 5.49 -21.15 -3.73
C LEU A 166 6.10 -19.82 -3.41
N ALA A 167 5.23 -18.82 -3.29
CA ALA A 167 5.62 -17.49 -2.92
C ALA A 167 4.39 -16.74 -2.41
N MET A 168 4.67 -15.64 -1.72
CA MET A 168 3.68 -14.72 -1.21
C MET A 168 4.12 -13.29 -1.49
N THR A 169 3.24 -12.51 -2.11
CA THR A 169 3.36 -11.08 -2.25
C THR A 169 2.45 -10.36 -1.28
N ARG A 170 3.00 -9.37 -0.57
CA ARG A 170 2.20 -8.34 0.10
C ARG A 170 2.56 -6.96 -0.40
N THR A 171 1.55 -6.11 -0.57
CA THR A 171 1.75 -4.69 -0.92
C THR A 171 1.14 -3.77 0.12
N ALA A 172 1.69 -2.57 0.24
CA ALA A 172 1.12 -1.48 1.02
C ALA A 172 0.85 -0.29 0.11
N TRP A 173 -0.32 0.33 0.29
CA TRP A 173 -0.74 1.51 -0.44
C TRP A 173 -1.24 2.59 0.52
N PHE A 174 -1.04 3.84 0.10
CA PHE A 174 -1.45 5.03 0.85
C PHE A 174 -2.11 6.01 -0.09
N GLY A 175 -3.06 6.76 0.46
CA GLY A 175 -3.92 7.63 -0.30
C GLY A 175 -4.58 8.68 0.57
N VAL A 176 -5.46 9.43 -0.06
CA VAL A 176 -6.30 10.43 0.60
C VAL A 176 -7.71 10.37 0.02
N GLN A 177 -8.69 10.66 0.87
CA GLN A 177 -10.03 11.07 0.46
C GLN A 177 -10.07 12.60 0.44
N ARG A 178 -10.37 13.17 -0.72
CA ARG A 178 -10.50 14.61 -0.93
C ARG A 178 -11.85 15.12 -0.38
N SER A 179 -11.97 16.44 -0.26
CA SER A 179 -13.19 17.11 0.20
C SER A 179 -14.39 16.87 -0.70
N ASP A 180 -14.18 16.66 -2.01
CA ASP A 180 -15.22 16.27 -2.97
C ASP A 180 -15.67 14.79 -2.86
N GLY A 181 -15.12 14.07 -1.88
CA GLY A 181 -15.40 12.66 -1.62
C GLY A 181 -14.56 11.69 -2.46
N SER A 182 -13.83 12.18 -3.47
CA SER A 182 -13.00 11.34 -4.34
C SER A 182 -11.79 10.78 -3.60
N LYS A 183 -11.38 9.58 -3.97
CA LYS A 183 -10.29 8.82 -3.36
C LYS A 183 -9.18 8.60 -4.38
N VAL A 184 -7.95 8.81 -3.95
CA VAL A 184 -6.76 8.44 -4.72
C VAL A 184 -5.80 7.72 -3.79
N ALA A 185 -5.16 6.68 -4.31
CA ALA A 185 -4.08 6.00 -3.61
C ALA A 185 -3.06 5.47 -4.61
N ALA A 186 -1.84 5.24 -4.13
CA ALA A 186 -0.79 4.58 -4.88
C ALA A 186 -0.18 3.45 -4.04
N THR A 187 0.20 2.37 -4.70
CA THR A 187 1.11 1.37 -4.13
C THR A 187 2.45 2.03 -3.84
N ARG A 188 2.98 1.81 -2.64
CA ARG A 188 4.21 2.46 -2.17
C ARG A 188 5.31 1.50 -1.76
N ALA A 189 4.95 0.29 -1.36
CA ALA A 189 5.90 -0.75 -0.97
C ALA A 189 5.34 -2.14 -1.31
N ALA A 190 6.23 -3.10 -1.53
CA ALA A 190 5.88 -4.50 -1.67
C ALA A 190 7.00 -5.41 -1.17
N VAL A 191 6.62 -6.61 -0.76
CA VAL A 191 7.53 -7.67 -0.35
C VAL A 191 7.09 -8.98 -0.99
N ILE A 192 8.05 -9.73 -1.53
CA ILE A 192 7.86 -11.04 -2.13
C ILE A 192 8.76 -12.03 -1.40
N ALA A 193 8.14 -13.01 -0.75
CA ALA A 193 8.83 -14.15 -0.16
C ALA A 193 8.64 -15.37 -1.07
N PHE A 194 9.71 -15.88 -1.65
CA PHE A 194 9.73 -17.16 -2.36
C PHE A 194 10.06 -18.28 -1.38
N ASP A 195 9.32 -19.39 -1.41
CA ASP A 195 9.56 -20.53 -0.53
C ASP A 195 10.80 -21.31 -0.98
N ARG A 196 11.89 -21.18 -0.23
CA ARG A 196 13.17 -21.83 -0.52
C ARG A 196 13.18 -23.32 -0.20
N SER A 197 12.16 -23.84 0.48
CA SER A 197 12.03 -25.29 0.71
C SER A 197 11.66 -26.02 -0.57
N ASP A 198 11.06 -25.31 -1.53
CA ASP A 198 10.72 -25.82 -2.84
C ASP A 198 11.92 -25.93 -3.79
N ARG A 199 11.80 -26.87 -4.73
CA ARG A 199 12.77 -27.10 -5.81
C ARG A 199 12.06 -26.95 -7.14
N LEU A 200 12.39 -25.89 -7.86
CA LEU A 200 11.88 -25.58 -9.19
C LEU A 200 13.03 -25.39 -10.18
N PRO A 201 12.82 -25.72 -11.45
CA PRO A 201 13.70 -25.23 -12.50
C PRO A 201 13.69 -23.69 -12.52
N LEU A 202 14.77 -23.08 -13.01
CA LEU A 202 14.84 -21.63 -13.13
C LEU A 202 13.84 -21.09 -14.16
N ARG A 203 13.63 -21.82 -15.26
CA ARG A 203 12.80 -21.39 -16.40
C ARG A 203 11.86 -22.50 -16.88
N GLY A 204 10.91 -22.12 -17.74
CA GLY A 204 9.86 -22.99 -18.27
C GLY A 204 8.57 -22.95 -17.44
N PRO A 205 7.58 -23.81 -17.75
CA PRO A 205 6.34 -23.83 -16.99
C PRO A 205 6.57 -24.28 -15.55
N VAL A 206 5.86 -23.65 -14.59
CA VAL A 206 6.04 -23.94 -13.15
C VAL A 206 7.52 -23.86 -12.74
N SER A 207 8.11 -22.70 -12.92
CA SER A 207 9.52 -22.40 -12.66
C SER A 207 9.66 -21.16 -11.76
N TRP A 208 10.88 -20.88 -11.29
CA TRP A 208 11.14 -19.63 -10.57
C TRP A 208 10.84 -18.38 -11.40
N GLU A 209 11.06 -18.40 -12.72
CA GLU A 209 10.67 -17.29 -13.61
C GLU A 209 9.16 -17.11 -13.65
N ALA A 210 8.40 -18.20 -13.78
CA ALA A 210 6.94 -18.15 -13.79
C ALA A 210 6.37 -17.65 -12.45
N VAL A 211 6.93 -18.09 -11.32
CA VAL A 211 6.56 -17.59 -9.98
C VAL A 211 6.91 -16.10 -9.87
N ALA A 212 8.12 -15.69 -10.24
CA ALA A 212 8.53 -14.29 -10.15
C ALA A 212 7.63 -13.36 -10.98
N LEU A 213 7.27 -13.76 -12.21
CA LEU A 213 6.35 -13.00 -13.05
C LEU A 213 4.94 -12.90 -12.45
N HIS A 214 4.44 -13.98 -11.85
CA HIS A 214 3.15 -14.00 -11.16
C HIS A 214 3.15 -13.04 -9.96
N GLU A 215 4.15 -13.14 -9.09
CA GLU A 215 4.26 -12.33 -7.88
C GLU A 215 4.52 -10.85 -8.18
N LEU A 216 5.30 -10.56 -9.22
CA LEU A 216 5.44 -9.20 -9.71
C LEU A 216 4.15 -8.66 -10.35
N GLY A 217 3.31 -9.53 -10.91
CA GLY A 217 1.95 -9.18 -11.32
C GLY A 217 1.09 -8.70 -10.15
N HIS A 218 1.14 -9.42 -9.02
CA HIS A 218 0.52 -8.98 -7.76
C HIS A 218 1.12 -7.68 -7.23
N THR A 219 2.45 -7.55 -7.29
CA THR A 219 3.15 -6.32 -6.91
C THR A 219 2.64 -5.12 -7.69
N MET A 220 2.29 -5.30 -8.97
CA MET A 220 1.71 -4.26 -9.82
C MET A 220 0.23 -3.95 -9.53
N GLY A 221 -0.44 -4.73 -8.69
CA GLY A 221 -1.84 -4.56 -8.31
C GLY A 221 -2.82 -5.53 -9.00
N LEU A 222 -2.33 -6.52 -9.76
CA LEU A 222 -3.20 -7.55 -10.33
C LEU A 222 -3.67 -8.53 -9.24
N ALA A 223 -4.91 -8.98 -9.35
CA ALA A 223 -5.44 -10.08 -8.53
C ALA A 223 -5.35 -11.41 -9.30
N HIS A 224 -5.64 -12.50 -8.59
CA HIS A 224 -5.87 -13.77 -9.27
C HIS A 224 -7.06 -13.71 -10.22
N VAL A 225 -7.04 -14.55 -11.24
CA VAL A 225 -8.16 -14.77 -12.16
C VAL A 225 -8.56 -16.24 -12.26
N GLY A 226 -9.81 -16.48 -12.66
CA GLY A 226 -10.32 -17.84 -12.87
C GLY A 226 -9.84 -18.50 -14.18
N ASP A 227 -9.36 -17.72 -15.16
CA ASP A 227 -8.84 -18.27 -16.42
C ASP A 227 -7.49 -18.92 -16.17
N ARG A 228 -7.49 -20.25 -16.07
CA ARG A 228 -6.31 -21.09 -15.83
C ARG A 228 -5.29 -21.09 -16.96
N ARG A 229 -5.53 -20.37 -18.06
CA ARG A 229 -4.50 -20.14 -19.07
C ARG A 229 -3.63 -18.95 -18.73
N GLN A 230 -4.12 -18.01 -17.92
CA GLN A 230 -3.37 -16.82 -17.51
C GLN A 230 -2.33 -17.17 -16.44
N LEU A 231 -1.21 -16.46 -16.45
CA LEU A 231 -0.19 -16.63 -15.41
C LEU A 231 -0.70 -16.13 -14.05
N MET A 232 -1.58 -15.12 -14.03
CA MET A 232 -2.28 -14.66 -12.83
C MET A 232 -3.41 -15.60 -12.37
N ALA A 233 -3.55 -16.81 -12.92
CA ALA A 233 -4.36 -17.81 -12.24
C ALA A 233 -3.75 -18.13 -10.88
N SER A 234 -4.56 -18.33 -9.84
CA SER A 234 -4.08 -18.69 -8.48
C SER A 234 -3.22 -19.96 -8.43
N VAL A 235 -3.28 -20.72 -9.51
CA VAL A 235 -2.51 -21.91 -9.80
C VAL A 235 -1.61 -21.60 -10.96
N LEU A 236 -0.30 -21.78 -10.78
CA LEU A 236 0.58 -21.67 -11.93
C LEU A 236 0.18 -22.69 -13.02
N PRO A 237 -0.13 -22.22 -14.24
CA PRO A 237 -0.48 -23.10 -15.34
C PRO A 237 0.72 -23.92 -15.79
N ARG A 238 0.50 -25.20 -16.08
CA ARG A 238 1.54 -26.04 -16.70
C ARG A 238 1.75 -25.74 -18.18
N SER A 239 0.81 -25.02 -18.79
CA SER A 239 0.84 -24.66 -20.21
C SER A 239 1.44 -23.27 -20.49
N ALA A 240 1.80 -22.51 -19.46
CA ALA A 240 2.32 -21.16 -19.61
C ALA A 240 3.46 -20.88 -18.62
N ASP A 241 4.53 -20.29 -19.15
CA ASP A 241 5.75 -19.89 -18.45
C ASP A 241 5.99 -18.37 -18.52
N ARG A 242 5.06 -17.65 -19.14
CA ARG A 242 5.16 -16.23 -19.48
C ARG A 242 3.82 -15.54 -19.29
N LEU A 243 3.86 -14.21 -19.19
CA LEU A 243 2.67 -13.35 -19.16
C LEU A 243 1.81 -13.62 -20.39
N GLN A 244 0.52 -13.89 -20.19
CA GLN A 244 -0.46 -14.18 -21.22
C GLN A 244 -1.25 -12.93 -21.61
N HIS A 245 -2.21 -13.09 -22.53
CA HIS A 245 -2.94 -11.94 -23.08
C HIS A 245 -3.63 -11.09 -22.01
N GLY A 246 -4.33 -11.74 -21.08
CA GLY A 246 -5.02 -11.10 -19.96
C GLY A 246 -4.04 -10.46 -19.00
N ASP A 247 -3.00 -11.18 -18.57
CA ASP A 247 -1.95 -10.65 -17.69
C ASP A 247 -1.35 -9.35 -18.25
N ARG A 248 -0.95 -9.36 -19.54
CA ARG A 248 -0.40 -8.17 -20.21
C ARG A 248 -1.43 -7.04 -20.33
N ALA A 249 -2.70 -7.37 -20.58
CA ALA A 249 -3.78 -6.40 -20.65
C ALA A 249 -4.09 -5.75 -19.28
N GLY A 250 -3.96 -6.50 -18.20
CA GLY A 250 -4.03 -6.00 -16.83
C GLY A 250 -2.84 -5.09 -16.52
N LEU A 251 -1.61 -5.54 -16.79
CA LEU A 251 -0.38 -4.76 -16.55
C LEU A 251 -0.37 -3.42 -17.27
N ARG A 252 -0.89 -3.34 -18.51
CA ARG A 252 -1.04 -2.07 -19.22
C ARG A 252 -2.02 -1.11 -18.55
N ARG A 253 -3.07 -1.61 -17.88
CA ARG A 253 -4.08 -0.81 -17.17
C ARG A 253 -3.58 -0.27 -15.83
N VAL A 254 -2.59 -0.93 -15.23
CA VAL A 254 -1.90 -0.45 -14.02
C VAL A 254 -0.55 0.20 -14.33
N GLY A 255 -0.25 0.40 -15.62
CA GLY A 255 1.02 0.90 -16.10
C GLY A 255 0.94 2.31 -16.70
N ARG A 256 2.00 2.70 -17.40
CA ARG A 256 2.17 4.02 -18.04
C ARG A 256 1.03 4.43 -18.98
N PRO A 257 0.40 3.53 -19.77
CA PRO A 257 -0.75 3.90 -20.60
C PRO A 257 -1.95 4.46 -19.81
N ALA A 258 -2.05 4.18 -18.52
CA ALA A 258 -3.12 4.69 -17.66
C ALA A 258 -2.80 6.07 -17.02
N GLY A 259 -1.65 6.67 -17.34
CA GLY A 259 -1.21 7.95 -16.81
C GLY A 259 -0.60 7.89 -15.40
N CYS A 260 0.04 8.99 -15.02
CA CYS A 260 0.67 9.15 -13.70
C CYS A 260 -0.37 9.12 -12.57
N VAL A 261 0.07 8.71 -11.38
CA VAL A 261 -0.74 8.74 -10.15
C VAL A 261 -0.16 9.79 -9.23
N HIS A 262 -0.95 10.83 -8.93
CA HIS A 262 -0.59 11.86 -7.97
C HIS A 262 -1.43 11.71 -6.71
N VAL A 263 -0.78 11.24 -5.65
CA VAL A 263 -1.33 11.29 -4.29
C VAL A 263 -0.78 12.56 -3.65
N PRO A 264 -1.64 13.54 -3.28
CA PRO A 264 -1.25 14.76 -2.59
C PRO A 264 -0.51 14.52 -1.28
#